data_AF-A0A1W9V236-F1
#
_entry.id   AF-A0A1W9V236-F1
#
_cell.length_a   1.000
_cell.length_b   1.000
_cell.length_c   1.000
_cell.angle_alpha   90.00
_cell.angle_beta   90.00
_cell.angle_gamma   90.00
#
_symmetry.space_group_name_H-M   'P 1'
#
loop_
_entity.id
_entity.type
_entity.pdbx_description
1 polymer ?
#
loop_
_entity_poly.entity_id
_entity_poly.type
_entity_poly.pdbx_seq_one_letter_code
_entity_poly.pdbx_strand_id
1 'polypeptide(L)'
;MPYVLLINLFVERKRAFLKTKGRPYLTNYQTYQTTQLKTMKLEKITLTHLRMPLVSHFETSFGRIFDRDSILIAIRAEGIVGYGECVADRDPGYAYETSGTA
;
A
#
# COMPACT_ATOMS: atom_id res chain seq x y z
N MET A 1 18.90 4.97 -11.66
CA MET A 1 19.30 5.72 -12.87
C MET A 1 19.37 4.76 -14.05
N PRO A 2 18.22 4.33 -14.59
CA PRO A 2 17.74 4.96 -15.82
C PRO A 2 16.20 5.18 -15.90
N TYR A 3 15.41 4.60 -14.99
CA TYR A 3 13.93 4.64 -15.06
C TYR A 3 13.32 6.02 -14.74
N VAL A 4 13.95 6.80 -13.85
CA VAL A 4 13.47 8.16 -13.50
C VAL A 4 13.63 9.13 -14.67
N LEU A 5 14.64 8.91 -15.51
CA LEU A 5 14.84 9.70 -16.73
C LEU A 5 13.69 9.45 -17.72
N LEU A 6 13.24 8.19 -17.85
CA LEU A 6 12.10 7.78 -18.70
C LEU A 6 10.76 8.35 -18.20
N ILE A 7 10.53 8.41 -16.88
CA ILE A 7 9.33 9.00 -16.29
C ILE A 7 9.31 10.52 -16.54
N ASN A 8 10.43 11.21 -16.32
CA ASN A 8 10.53 12.64 -16.61
C ASN A 8 10.38 12.93 -18.11
N LEU A 9 10.93 12.08 -19.00
CA LEU A 9 10.76 12.24 -20.45
C LEU A 9 9.31 11.99 -20.91
N PHE A 10 8.58 11.08 -20.27
CA PHE A 10 7.18 10.78 -20.57
C PHE A 10 6.23 11.86 -20.04
N VAL A 11 6.50 12.41 -18.85
CA VAL A 11 5.77 13.56 -18.27
C VAL A 11 6.00 14.82 -19.11
N GLU A 12 7.24 15.08 -19.53
CA GLU A 12 7.56 16.22 -20.40
C GLU A 12 6.93 16.07 -21.81
N ARG A 13 6.87 14.85 -22.37
CA ARG A 13 6.16 14.59 -23.65
C ARG A 13 4.66 14.83 -23.56
N LYS A 14 4.01 14.51 -22.43
CA LYS A 14 2.58 14.85 -22.22
C LYS A 14 2.37 16.35 -21.97
N ARG A 15 3.32 17.05 -21.36
CA ARG A 15 3.27 18.52 -21.19
C ARG A 15 3.41 19.28 -22.51
N ALA A 16 4.21 18.79 -23.45
CA ALA A 16 4.30 19.36 -24.80
C ALA A 16 2.98 19.26 -25.59
N PHE A 17 2.19 18.19 -25.38
CA PHE A 17 0.87 18.00 -26.02
C PHE A 17 -0.17 19.03 -25.57
N LEU A 18 -0.03 19.56 -24.34
CA LEU A 18 -0.95 20.55 -23.78
C LEU A 18 -0.63 22.01 -24.19
N LYS A 19 0.43 22.25 -24.98
CA LYS A 19 0.78 23.58 -25.50
C LYS A 19 -0.11 24.11 -26.64
N THR A 20 -1.03 23.32 -27.18
CA THR A 20 -1.86 23.74 -28.34
C THR A 20 -3.11 24.56 -27.98
N LYS A 21 -3.40 24.79 -26.69
CA LYS A 21 -4.49 25.70 -26.29
C LYS A 21 -3.95 26.80 -25.37
N GLY A 22 -3.53 27.88 -26.02
CA GLY A 22 -2.85 29.02 -25.42
C GLY A 22 -3.64 29.75 -24.33
N ARG A 23 -3.28 29.49 -23.07
CA ARG A 23 -3.47 30.43 -21.95
C ARG A 23 -2.26 30.32 -21.02
N PRO A 24 -1.47 31.39 -20.82
CA PRO A 24 -0.27 31.32 -19.98
C PRO A 24 -0.67 31.38 -18.49
N TYR A 25 -0.53 30.26 -17.78
CA TYR A 25 -0.43 30.29 -16.32
C TYR A 25 1.00 30.61 -15.94
N LEU A 26 1.22 31.79 -15.37
CA LEU A 26 2.46 32.14 -14.68
C LEU A 26 2.53 31.28 -13.42
N THR A 27 3.41 30.27 -13.37
CA THR A 27 3.68 29.54 -12.13
C THR A 27 5.18 29.61 -11.84
N ASN A 28 5.52 30.33 -10.77
CA ASN A 28 6.86 30.39 -10.21
C ASN A 28 7.28 28.99 -9.76
N TYR A 29 8.12 28.33 -10.56
CA TYR A 29 8.79 27.10 -10.17
C TYR A 29 10.02 27.46 -9.34
N GLN A 30 9.83 27.79 -8.06
CA GLN A 30 10.91 27.67 -7.09
C GLN A 30 11.08 26.18 -6.79
N THR A 31 12.27 25.70 -7.11
CA THR A 31 12.74 24.33 -7.01
C THR A 31 12.68 23.83 -5.56
N TYR A 32 11.79 22.87 -5.29
CA TYR A 32 11.89 22.06 -4.09
C TYR A 32 13.17 21.22 -4.19
N GLN A 33 14.14 21.49 -3.32
CA GLN A 33 15.23 20.56 -3.09
C GLN A 33 14.60 19.25 -2.60
N THR A 34 14.72 18.17 -3.38
CA THR A 34 14.34 16.83 -2.95
C THR A 34 15.08 16.52 -1.66
N THR A 35 14.36 16.53 -0.53
CA THR A 35 14.82 15.96 0.73
C THR A 35 15.41 14.60 0.40
N GLN A 36 16.68 14.38 0.74
CA GLN A 36 17.40 13.14 0.50
C GLN A 36 16.56 11.95 1.02
N LEU A 37 15.86 11.25 0.12
CA LEU A 37 15.04 10.10 0.47
C LEU A 37 16.00 8.96 0.81
N LYS A 38 16.28 8.81 2.10
CA LYS A 38 16.96 7.63 2.62
C LYS A 38 16.04 6.42 2.39
N THR A 39 16.47 5.49 1.55
CA THR A 39 15.76 4.22 1.34
C THR A 39 15.91 3.36 2.59
N MET A 40 14.80 2.94 3.21
CA MET A 40 14.84 1.98 4.32
C MET A 40 15.25 0.60 3.81
N LYS A 41 16.25 -0.01 4.45
CA LYS A 41 16.65 -1.40 4.18
C LYS A 41 15.84 -2.35 5.07
N LEU A 42 15.02 -3.20 4.45
CA LEU A 42 14.31 -4.26 5.17
C LEU A 42 15.27 -5.40 5.50
N GLU A 43 15.26 -5.84 6.76
CA GLU A 43 16.12 -6.90 7.28
C GLU A 43 15.37 -8.23 7.36
N LYS A 44 14.12 -8.19 7.84
CA LYS A 44 13.29 -9.38 8.02
C LYS A 44 11.82 -9.03 7.90
N ILE A 45 11.07 -9.87 7.21
CA ILE A 45 9.61 -9.85 7.18
C ILE A 45 9.13 -11.17 7.80
N THR A 46 8.20 -11.10 8.74
CA THR A 46 7.57 -12.25 9.36
C THR A 46 6.07 -12.15 9.15
N LEU A 47 5.49 -13.20 8.56
CA LEU A 47 4.05 -13.36 8.42
C LEU A 47 3.61 -14.39 9.45
N THR A 48 2.59 -14.06 10.23
CA THR A 48 2.00 -14.96 11.21
C THR A 48 0.52 -15.04 10.95
N HIS A 49 0.05 -16.22 10.51
CA HIS A 49 -1.38 -16.48 10.41
C HIS A 49 -1.94 -16.71 11.81
N LEU A 50 -2.83 -15.83 12.21
CA LEU A 50 -3.52 -15.84 13.49
C LEU A 50 -4.95 -16.34 13.29
N ARG A 51 -5.40 -17.16 14.25
CA ARG A 51 -6.80 -17.54 14.40
C ARG A 51 -7.19 -17.36 15.85
N MET A 52 -8.14 -16.47 16.11
CA MET A 52 -8.55 -16.10 17.48
C MET A 52 -10.06 -16.25 17.65
N PRO A 53 -10.56 -16.85 18.75
CA PRO A 53 -11.99 -16.91 19.00
C PRO A 53 -12.56 -15.52 19.26
N LEU A 54 -13.73 -15.24 18.69
CA LEU A 54 -14.48 -14.00 18.94
C LEU A 54 -15.17 -14.06 20.31
N VAL A 55 -15.22 -12.93 21.02
CA VAL A 55 -15.94 -12.81 22.31
C VAL A 55 -17.44 -13.07 22.12
N SER A 56 -17.99 -12.59 21.01
CA SER A 56 -19.35 -12.88 20.57
C SER A 56 -19.32 -13.24 19.09
N HIS A 57 -20.04 -14.29 18.71
CA HIS A 57 -20.15 -14.72 17.32
C HIS A 57 -20.72 -13.60 16.45
N PHE A 58 -20.16 -13.44 15.25
CA PHE A 58 -20.71 -12.55 14.25
C PHE A 58 -21.65 -13.34 13.34
N GLU A 59 -22.91 -12.92 13.25
CA GLU A 59 -23.95 -13.64 12.52
C GLU A 59 -24.50 -12.78 11.38
N THR A 60 -24.54 -13.39 10.19
CA THR A 60 -25.19 -12.83 9.00
C THR A 60 -26.18 -13.85 8.44
N SER A 61 -26.95 -13.48 7.42
CA SER A 61 -27.80 -14.43 6.69
C SER A 61 -27.03 -15.60 6.07
N PHE A 62 -25.71 -15.46 5.90
CA PHE A 62 -24.84 -16.47 5.31
C PHE A 62 -24.24 -17.43 6.34
N GLY A 63 -24.40 -17.16 7.64
CA GLY A 63 -23.91 -18.04 8.71
C GLY A 63 -23.31 -17.29 9.89
N ARG A 64 -22.68 -18.07 10.77
CA ARG A 64 -22.03 -17.59 12.01
C ARG A 64 -20.52 -17.76 11.92
N ILE A 65 -19.81 -16.70 12.27
CA ILE A 65 -18.36 -16.67 12.36
C ILE A 65 -17.97 -16.74 13.84
N PHE A 66 -17.15 -17.74 14.17
CA PHE A 66 -16.71 -18.04 15.53
C PHE A 66 -15.28 -17.57 15.80
N ASP A 67 -14.44 -17.61 14.76
CA ASP A 67 -13.03 -17.25 14.84
C ASP A 67 -12.74 -16.10 13.88
N ARG A 68 -11.78 -15.26 14.25
CA ARG A 68 -11.16 -14.27 13.39
C ARG A 68 -9.86 -14.83 12.83
N ASP A 69 -9.82 -15.02 11.52
CA ASP A 69 -8.59 -15.27 10.77
C ASP A 69 -7.96 -13.93 10.37
N SER A 70 -6.64 -13.79 10.54
CA SER A 70 -5.88 -12.58 10.18
C SER A 70 -4.40 -12.90 9.95
N ILE A 71 -3.69 -12.11 9.14
CA ILE A 71 -2.24 -12.23 8.98
C ILE A 71 -1.57 -11.03 9.65
N LEU A 72 -0.79 -11.30 10.70
CA LEU A 72 0.07 -10.30 11.32
C LEU A 72 1.41 -10.23 10.57
N ILE A 73 1.78 -9.02 10.17
CA ILE A 73 3.00 -8.72 9.45
C ILE A 73 3.93 -7.97 10.40
N ALA A 74 5.11 -8.52 10.66
CA ALA A 74 6.17 -7.83 11.39
C ALA A 74 7.38 -7.60 10.47
N ILE A 75 7.73 -6.33 10.25
CA ILE A 75 8.82 -5.90 9.38
C ILE A 75 9.91 -5.28 10.25
N ARG A 76 11.13 -5.79 10.16
CA ARG A 76 12.32 -5.23 10.83
C ARG A 76 13.14 -4.45 9.82
N ALA A 77 13.49 -3.21 10.16
CA ALA A 77 14.34 -2.35 9.34
C ALA A 77 15.05 -1.33 10.21
N GLU A 78 16.38 -1.23 10.10
CA GLU A 78 17.20 -0.21 10.76
C GLU A 78 17.02 -0.18 12.29
N GLY A 79 16.85 -1.36 12.90
CA GLY A 79 16.60 -1.49 14.34
C GLY A 79 15.16 -1.17 14.80
N ILE A 80 14.27 -0.81 13.88
CA ILE A 80 12.84 -0.57 14.16
C ILE A 80 12.02 -1.79 13.71
N VAL A 81 10.92 -2.05 14.44
CA VAL A 81 9.92 -3.05 14.04
C VAL A 81 8.60 -2.35 13.74
N GLY A 82 8.14 -2.47 12.50
CA GLY A 82 6.80 -2.07 12.08
C GLY A 82 5.85 -3.26 12.10
N TYR A 83 4.62 -3.03 12.52
CA TYR A 83 3.55 -4.03 12.51
C TYR A 83 2.44 -3.59 11.56
N GLY A 84 1.93 -4.55 10.79
CA GLY A 84 0.75 -4.40 9.94
C GLY A 84 -0.15 -5.61 10.07
N GLU A 85 -1.42 -5.45 9.72
CA GLU A 85 -2.41 -6.51 9.78
C GLU A 85 -3.13 -6.62 8.44
N CYS A 86 -3.24 -7.83 7.91
CA CYS A 86 -4.18 -8.14 6.83
C CYS A 86 -5.45 -8.72 7.44
N VAL A 87 -6.53 -7.96 7.31
CA VAL A 87 -7.85 -8.25 7.90
C VAL A 87 -8.77 -9.03 6.97
N ALA A 88 -8.24 -9.58 5.87
CA ALA A 88 -8.99 -10.42 4.94
C ALA A 88 -9.51 -11.66 5.66
N ASP A 89 -10.81 -11.92 5.53
CA ASP A 89 -11.46 -13.03 6.22
C ASP A 89 -11.12 -14.36 5.55
N ARG A 90 -11.45 -15.48 6.18
CA ARG A 90 -11.27 -16.80 5.57
C ARG A 90 -12.11 -16.98 4.31
N ASP A 91 -13.33 -16.47 4.34
CA ASP A 91 -14.32 -16.62 3.29
C ASP A 91 -14.56 -15.28 2.58
N PRO A 92 -14.88 -15.28 1.28
CA PRO A 92 -15.08 -14.05 0.50
C PRO A 92 -16.46 -13.43 0.77
N GLY A 93 -16.77 -13.16 2.05
CA GLY A 93 -18.05 -12.61 2.48
C GLY A 93 -18.15 -11.10 2.33
N TYR A 94 -17.05 -10.37 2.60
CA TYR A 94 -16.99 -8.90 2.48
C TYR A 94 -16.25 -8.45 1.22
N ALA A 95 -15.10 -9.07 0.94
CA ALA A 95 -14.26 -8.80 -0.23
C ALA A 95 -13.91 -10.12 -0.92
N TYR A 96 -13.38 -10.03 -2.15
CA TYR A 96 -12.90 -11.20 -2.90
C TYR A 96 -11.61 -11.78 -2.32
N GLU A 97 -10.84 -10.97 -1.60
CA GLU A 97 -9.60 -11.38 -0.94
C GLU A 97 -9.90 -12.19 0.31
N THR A 98 -9.16 -13.29 0.50
CA THR A 98 -9.24 -14.13 1.70
C THR A 98 -7.88 -14.25 2.36
N SER A 99 -7.83 -14.66 3.62
CA SER A 99 -6.57 -14.91 4.33
C SER A 99 -5.68 -15.96 3.66
N GLY A 100 -6.23 -16.80 2.76
CA GLY A 100 -5.45 -17.74 1.96
C GLY A 100 -4.93 -17.20 0.63
N THR A 101 -5.50 -16.09 0.13
CA THR A 101 -5.11 -15.47 -1.15
C THR A 101 -4.36 -14.15 -1.02
N ALA A 102 -4.30 -13.60 0.20
CA ALA A 102 -3.57 -12.39 0.55
C ALA A 102 -2.05 -12.56 0.60
#